data_AF-A0A5S5C9X0-F1
#
_entry.id   AF-A0A5S5C9X0-F1
#
_cell.length_a   1.000
_cell.length_b   1.000
_cell.length_c   1.000
_cell.angle_alpha   90.00
_cell.angle_beta   90.00
_cell.angle_gamma   90.00
#
_symmetry.space_group_name_H-M   'P 1'
#
loop_
_entity.id
_entity.type
_entity.pdbx_description
1 polymer ?
#
loop_
_entity_poly.entity_id
_entity_poly.type
_entity_poly.pdbx_seq_one_letter_code
_entity_poly.pdbx_strand_id
1 'polypeptide(L)'
;MNMMRDTWYKLLVTLVVFHLLTAAALGAEPLSASPSSSLEEQAASLQRRLDQLEPAKPEKMLELPGDREAAAYYPTDTIPAAHVIADGKRIPFRVIQNDPLYQRPVYEEHWHSTYWGGRWSCIPARIHHALHRLFATYDIGLSHVMSFTTDVGVDFPIFQDETDLDLYLVVFQTKVCAVYTKGNQVVVVGAPARYGVQTLTVKTGDLRPSNTDKWLLVQLVTPTGDEVDYTHISYVEPDFWEKQIRKAKERGLRGRE
;
A
#
# COMPACT_ATOMS: atom_id res chain seq x y z
N MET A 1 47.13 44.51 -48.39
CA MET A 1 46.87 44.77 -46.95
C MET A 1 45.45 45.31 -46.69
N ASN A 2 44.43 44.88 -47.45
CA ASN A 2 43.01 45.26 -47.23
C ASN A 2 42.11 44.04 -46.96
N MET A 3 42.59 42.81 -47.21
CA MET A 3 41.78 41.59 -47.09
C MET A 3 41.63 41.09 -45.65
N MET A 4 42.57 41.41 -44.75
CA MET A 4 42.45 41.09 -43.31
C MET A 4 41.49 42.04 -42.57
N ARG A 5 41.43 43.34 -42.92
CA ARG A 5 40.54 44.29 -42.23
C ARG A 5 39.06 43.94 -42.40
N ASP A 6 38.69 43.41 -43.56
CA ASP A 6 37.30 43.09 -43.89
C ASP A 6 36.82 41.80 -43.19
N THR A 7 37.72 40.85 -42.94
CA THR A 7 37.41 39.63 -42.16
C THR A 7 37.25 39.93 -40.67
N TRP A 8 38.10 40.81 -40.12
CA TRP A 8 37.99 41.27 -38.74
C TRP A 8 36.72 42.09 -38.48
N TYR A 9 36.29 42.92 -39.44
CA TYR A 9 35.04 43.69 -39.32
C TYR A 9 33.80 42.77 -39.34
N LYS A 10 33.78 41.75 -40.21
CA LYS A 10 32.67 40.78 -40.27
C LYS A 10 32.57 39.95 -39.00
N LEU A 11 33.69 39.54 -38.41
CA LEU A 11 33.76 38.85 -37.12
C LEU A 11 33.27 39.73 -35.96
N LEU A 12 33.65 41.02 -35.94
CA LEU A 12 33.22 41.94 -34.89
C LEU A 12 31.70 42.21 -34.97
N VAL A 13 31.15 42.39 -36.18
CA VAL A 13 29.72 42.59 -36.39
C VAL A 13 28.92 41.34 -36.04
N THR A 14 29.40 40.14 -36.36
CA THR A 14 28.73 38.90 -35.94
C THR A 14 28.77 38.70 -34.43
N LEU A 15 29.88 39.05 -33.75
CA LEU A 15 29.97 38.97 -32.29
C LEU A 15 29.03 39.97 -31.59
N VAL A 16 28.90 41.19 -32.12
CA VAL A 16 27.98 42.20 -31.59
C VAL A 16 26.52 41.82 -31.85
N VAL A 17 26.19 41.28 -33.03
CA VAL A 17 24.84 40.78 -33.33
C VAL A 17 24.51 39.54 -32.47
N PHE A 18 25.48 38.66 -32.23
CA PHE A 18 25.30 37.50 -31.34
C PHE A 18 25.08 37.92 -29.89
N HIS A 19 25.81 38.93 -29.39
CA HIS A 19 25.59 39.48 -28.05
C HIS A 19 24.26 40.26 -27.92
N LEU A 20 23.83 40.99 -28.95
CA LEU A 20 22.51 41.63 -28.97
C LEU A 20 21.37 40.61 -29.03
N LEU A 21 21.54 39.48 -29.74
CA LEU A 21 20.56 38.38 -29.78
C LEU A 21 20.52 37.59 -28.47
N THR A 22 21.65 37.35 -27.80
CA THR A 22 21.66 36.72 -26.48
C THR A 22 21.12 37.64 -25.38
N ALA A 23 21.33 38.96 -25.48
CA ALA A 23 20.74 39.93 -24.55
C ALA A 23 19.21 40.04 -24.74
N ALA A 24 18.71 39.91 -25.97
CA ALA A 24 17.27 39.82 -26.24
C ALA A 24 16.65 38.49 -25.76
N ALA A 25 17.42 37.39 -25.75
CA ALA A 25 16.98 36.09 -25.23
C ALA A 25 17.10 35.95 -23.69
N LEU A 26 17.97 36.73 -23.04
CA LEU A 26 18.16 36.76 -21.58
C LEU A 26 17.44 37.94 -20.89
N GLY A 27 16.85 38.86 -21.65
CA GLY A 27 16.14 40.05 -21.15
C GLY A 27 14.61 39.97 -21.26
N ALA A 28 14.07 38.85 -21.71
CA ALA A 28 12.63 38.61 -21.74
C ALA A 28 12.26 37.56 -20.69
N GLU A 29 12.27 37.94 -19.41
CA GLU A 29 11.30 37.33 -18.52
C GLU A 29 9.91 37.72 -19.05
N PRO A 30 8.99 36.77 -19.27
CA PRO A 30 7.60 37.12 -19.48
C PRO A 30 7.07 37.74 -18.19
N LEU A 31 7.13 39.07 -18.11
CA LEU A 31 6.30 39.90 -17.26
C LEU A 31 4.84 39.71 -17.69
N SER A 32 4.21 38.63 -17.19
CA SER A 32 2.75 38.50 -17.01
C SER A 32 2.36 37.06 -16.65
N ALA A 33 2.87 36.53 -15.53
CA ALA A 33 1.97 35.77 -14.67
C ALA A 33 1.35 36.80 -13.72
N SER A 34 0.05 37.08 -13.87
CA SER A 34 -0.65 37.98 -12.95
C SER A 34 -0.48 37.44 -11.52
N PRO A 35 -0.18 38.27 -10.50
CA PRO A 35 -0.15 37.82 -9.11
C PRO A 35 -1.41 37.06 -8.69
N SER A 36 -2.54 37.34 -9.35
CA SER A 36 -3.81 36.64 -9.16
C SER A 36 -3.80 35.19 -9.64
N SER A 37 -3.15 34.88 -10.77
CA SER A 37 -3.11 33.50 -11.28
C SER A 37 -2.28 32.59 -10.38
N SER A 38 -1.21 33.12 -9.78
CA SER A 38 -0.41 32.37 -8.79
C SER A 38 -1.18 32.09 -7.50
N LEU A 39 -2.02 33.01 -7.03
CA LEU A 39 -2.84 32.81 -5.84
C LEU A 39 -4.00 31.83 -6.08
N GLU A 40 -4.65 31.92 -7.23
CA GLU A 40 -5.72 30.98 -7.61
C GLU A 40 -5.18 29.55 -7.78
N GLU A 41 -4.01 29.38 -8.40
CA GLU A 41 -3.35 28.09 -8.51
C GLU A 41 -2.95 27.52 -7.14
N GLN A 42 -2.42 28.36 -6.25
CA GLN A 42 -2.09 27.96 -4.88
C GLN A 42 -3.34 27.56 -4.09
N ALA A 43 -4.42 28.34 -4.18
CA ALA A 43 -5.69 28.03 -3.52
C ALA A 43 -6.28 26.71 -4.04
N ALA A 44 -6.28 26.49 -5.36
CA ALA A 44 -6.74 25.24 -5.96
C ALA A 44 -5.88 24.04 -5.55
N SER A 45 -4.56 24.23 -5.44
CA SER A 45 -3.63 23.20 -4.96
C SER A 45 -3.89 22.84 -3.49
N LEU A 46 -4.08 23.84 -2.63
CA LEU A 46 -4.41 23.64 -1.21
C LEU A 46 -5.77 22.97 -1.03
N GLN A 47 -6.79 23.38 -1.80
CA GLN A 47 -8.10 22.75 -1.76
C GLN A 47 -8.01 21.27 -2.13
N ARG A 48 -7.30 20.94 -3.21
CA ARG A 48 -7.09 19.55 -3.62
C ARG A 48 -6.40 18.72 -2.54
N ARG A 49 -5.41 19.30 -1.84
CA ARG A 49 -4.74 18.63 -0.72
C ARG A 49 -5.68 18.42 0.45
N LEU A 50 -6.52 19.40 0.77
CA LEU A 50 -7.51 19.29 1.82
C LEU A 50 -8.54 18.19 1.52
N ASP A 51 -9.02 18.13 0.28
CA ASP A 51 -9.97 17.11 -0.20
C ASP A 51 -9.42 15.67 -0.08
N GLN A 52 -8.10 15.51 0.01
CA GLN A 52 -7.42 14.22 0.19
C GLN A 52 -7.14 13.86 1.66
N LEU A 53 -7.12 14.85 2.55
CA LEU A 53 -6.80 14.67 3.96
C LEU A 53 -8.03 14.23 4.76
N GLU A 54 -9.21 14.74 4.43
CA GLU A 54 -10.42 14.50 5.21
C GLU A 54 -11.68 14.42 4.34
N PRO A 55 -12.80 13.87 4.86
CA PRO A 55 -14.06 13.85 4.14
C PRO A 55 -14.55 15.26 3.82
N ALA A 56 -15.27 15.41 2.70
CA ALA A 56 -15.74 16.71 2.21
C ALA A 56 -16.65 17.48 3.21
N LYS A 57 -17.24 16.79 4.16
CA LYS A 57 -18.04 17.38 5.26
C LYS A 57 -17.72 16.65 6.57
N PRO A 58 -17.78 17.34 7.71
CA PRO A 58 -17.66 16.69 9.02
C PRO A 58 -18.73 15.62 9.19
N GLU A 59 -18.32 14.36 9.34
CA GLU A 59 -19.23 13.24 9.53
C GLU A 59 -18.64 12.19 10.47
N LYS A 60 -19.52 11.41 11.10
CA LYS A 60 -19.12 10.26 11.90
C LYS A 60 -18.92 9.06 10.98
N MET A 61 -17.68 8.60 10.85
CA MET A 61 -17.33 7.37 10.13
C MET A 61 -17.19 6.22 11.13
N LEU A 62 -17.93 5.13 10.91
CA LEU A 62 -17.77 3.89 11.68
C LEU A 62 -16.81 2.90 10.99
N GLU A 63 -16.71 3.02 9.67
CA GLU A 63 -15.98 2.12 8.77
C GLU A 63 -15.44 2.95 7.60
N LEU A 64 -14.37 2.49 6.95
CA LEU A 64 -13.90 3.11 5.73
C LEU A 64 -14.86 2.78 4.57
N PRO A 65 -14.92 3.62 3.51
CA PRO A 65 -15.81 3.36 2.37
C PRO A 65 -15.65 1.97 1.75
N GLY A 66 -14.42 1.45 1.66
CA GLY A 66 -14.14 0.11 1.12
C GLY A 66 -14.66 -1.04 2.00
N ASP A 67 -14.73 -0.85 3.32
CA ASP A 67 -15.18 -1.89 4.25
C ASP A 67 -16.69 -2.15 4.11
N ARG A 68 -17.46 -1.10 3.83
CA ARG A 68 -18.92 -1.20 3.63
C ARG A 68 -19.28 -2.08 2.44
N GLU A 69 -18.54 -1.95 1.34
CA GLU A 69 -18.75 -2.78 0.15
C GLU A 69 -18.31 -4.24 0.41
N ALA A 70 -17.25 -4.41 1.19
CA ALA A 70 -16.72 -5.72 1.58
C ALA A 70 -17.65 -6.50 2.51
N ALA A 71 -18.48 -5.82 3.31
CA ALA A 71 -19.32 -6.44 4.33
C ALA A 71 -20.27 -7.53 3.80
N ALA A 72 -20.70 -7.43 2.53
CA ALA A 72 -21.53 -8.46 1.88
C ALA A 72 -20.82 -9.83 1.76
N TYR A 73 -19.49 -9.83 1.76
CA TYR A 73 -18.65 -11.01 1.60
C TYR A 73 -18.09 -11.55 2.92
N TYR A 74 -18.35 -10.89 4.04
CA TYR A 74 -17.89 -11.37 5.34
C TYR A 74 -18.54 -12.73 5.68
N PRO A 75 -17.80 -13.64 6.36
CA PRO A 75 -18.32 -14.92 6.78
C PRO A 75 -19.41 -14.72 7.83
N THR A 76 -20.53 -15.44 7.70
CA THR A 76 -21.69 -15.33 8.61
C THR A 76 -21.74 -16.46 9.64
N ASP A 77 -20.99 -17.52 9.41
CA ASP A 77 -20.92 -18.75 10.18
C ASP A 77 -19.65 -18.82 11.03
N THR A 78 -19.30 -17.72 11.69
CA THR A 78 -18.13 -17.66 12.57
C THR A 78 -18.42 -18.27 13.94
N ILE A 79 -17.43 -18.94 14.50
CA ILE A 79 -17.43 -19.50 15.86
C ILE A 79 -16.43 -18.74 16.73
N PRO A 80 -16.55 -18.77 18.07
CA PRO A 80 -15.57 -18.15 18.94
C PRO A 80 -14.15 -18.67 18.70
N ALA A 81 -13.15 -17.79 18.73
CA ALA A 81 -11.76 -18.14 18.43
C ALA A 81 -11.21 -19.28 19.31
N ALA A 82 -11.65 -19.37 20.57
CA ALA A 82 -11.32 -20.48 21.46
C ALA A 82 -11.71 -21.85 20.88
N HIS A 83 -12.85 -21.95 20.18
CA HIS A 83 -13.25 -23.18 19.49
C HIS A 83 -12.42 -23.46 18.23
N VAL A 84 -11.95 -22.42 17.54
CA VAL A 84 -11.00 -22.60 16.43
C VAL A 84 -9.67 -23.11 16.94
N ILE A 85 -9.20 -22.64 18.10
CA ILE A 85 -7.97 -23.14 18.75
C ILE A 85 -8.12 -24.60 19.18
N ALA A 86 -9.26 -24.95 19.79
CA ALA A 86 -9.50 -26.29 20.32
C ALA A 86 -9.75 -27.34 19.24
N ASP A 87 -10.58 -27.01 18.24
CA ASP A 87 -11.11 -27.96 17.27
C ASP A 87 -10.63 -27.72 15.84
N GLY A 88 -9.93 -26.61 15.59
CA GLY A 88 -9.44 -26.25 14.26
C GLY A 88 -8.14 -26.95 13.91
N LYS A 89 -7.76 -26.84 12.64
CA LYS A 89 -6.48 -27.37 12.15
C LYS A 89 -5.38 -26.37 12.49
N ARG A 90 -4.38 -26.78 13.26
CA ARG A 90 -3.12 -26.02 13.38
C ARG A 90 -2.38 -26.08 12.04
N ILE A 91 -2.00 -24.93 11.52
CA ILE A 91 -1.29 -24.81 10.23
C ILE A 91 0.12 -24.28 10.44
N PRO A 92 1.09 -24.70 9.60
CA PRO A 92 2.44 -24.17 9.66
C PRO A 92 2.46 -22.71 9.22
N PHE A 93 3.38 -21.94 9.81
CA PHE A 93 3.69 -20.58 9.38
C PHE A 93 5.20 -20.38 9.46
N ARG A 94 5.72 -19.44 8.68
CA ARG A 94 7.13 -19.03 8.71
C ARG A 94 7.21 -17.56 9.06
N VAL A 95 8.06 -17.22 10.03
CA VAL A 95 8.38 -15.82 10.33
C VAL A 95 9.43 -15.35 9.34
N ILE A 96 9.10 -14.35 8.53
CA ILE A 96 9.99 -13.76 7.52
C ILE A 96 10.60 -12.43 7.96
N GLN A 97 10.02 -11.80 8.98
CA GLN A 97 10.56 -10.62 9.64
C GLN A 97 10.20 -10.69 11.13
N ASN A 98 11.17 -10.38 11.98
CA ASN A 98 10.98 -10.35 13.43
C ASN A 98 11.86 -9.25 14.02
N ASP A 99 11.24 -8.12 14.32
CA ASP A 99 11.89 -7.03 15.04
C ASP A 99 11.15 -6.82 16.37
N PRO A 100 11.67 -7.33 17.50
CA PRO A 100 11.01 -7.21 18.80
C PRO A 100 11.09 -5.80 19.40
N LEU A 101 11.94 -4.93 18.84
CA LEU A 101 12.15 -3.56 19.33
C LEU A 101 11.50 -2.51 18.43
N TYR A 102 10.93 -2.91 17.30
CA TYR A 102 10.23 -2.02 16.39
C TYR A 102 9.17 -1.19 17.13
N GLN A 103 9.23 0.11 16.90
CA GLN A 103 8.22 1.07 17.35
C GLN A 103 7.48 1.58 16.15
N ARG A 104 6.16 1.41 16.15
CA ARG A 104 5.33 1.91 15.07
C ARG A 104 5.40 3.45 15.06
N PRO A 105 5.79 4.06 13.93
CA PRO A 105 5.89 5.51 13.82
C PRO A 105 4.49 6.13 13.96
N VAL A 106 4.45 7.29 14.60
CA VAL A 106 3.23 8.13 14.62
C VAL A 106 3.04 8.83 13.27
N TYR A 107 4.12 9.01 12.52
CA TYR A 107 4.12 9.68 11.23
C TYR A 107 5.26 9.16 10.34
N GLU A 108 4.98 8.98 9.06
CA GLU A 108 5.95 8.64 8.01
C GLU A 108 5.93 9.70 6.92
N GLU A 109 7.08 9.94 6.28
CA GLU A 109 7.21 10.98 5.24
C GLU A 109 6.21 10.77 4.09
N HIS A 110 6.00 9.51 3.68
CA HIS A 110 5.09 9.16 2.59
C HIS A 110 3.61 9.33 2.91
N TRP A 111 3.24 9.61 4.17
CA TRP A 111 1.89 10.02 4.55
C TRP A 111 1.66 11.52 4.39
N HIS A 112 2.67 12.30 4.02
CA HIS A 112 2.48 13.73 3.77
C HIS A 112 1.60 13.98 2.53
N SER A 113 0.73 14.99 2.60
CA SER A 113 -0.16 15.36 1.49
C SER A 113 0.55 15.77 0.19
N THR A 114 1.85 16.08 0.24
CA THR A 114 2.64 16.39 -0.97
C THR A 114 3.34 15.15 -1.54
N TYR A 115 3.46 14.07 -0.77
CA TYR A 115 4.10 12.86 -1.24
C TYR A 115 3.15 12.11 -2.18
N TRP A 116 3.57 11.92 -3.44
CA TRP A 116 2.79 11.23 -4.47
C TRP A 116 1.34 11.75 -4.61
N GLY A 117 1.18 13.06 -4.44
CA GLY A 117 -0.13 13.71 -4.52
C GLY A 117 -1.11 13.22 -3.46
N GLY A 118 -0.64 12.92 -2.24
CA GLY A 118 -1.48 12.65 -1.08
C GLY A 118 -2.18 11.29 -1.08
N ARG A 119 -1.72 10.33 -1.89
CA ARG A 119 -2.35 9.00 -2.03
C ARG A 119 -2.57 8.29 -0.69
N TRP A 120 -1.70 8.49 0.29
CA TRP A 120 -1.75 7.85 1.60
C TRP A 120 -1.92 8.83 2.77
N SER A 121 -2.32 10.08 2.48
CA SER A 121 -2.43 11.13 3.51
C SER A 121 -3.79 11.22 4.19
N CYS A 122 -4.79 10.46 3.71
CA CYS A 122 -6.15 10.49 4.25
C CYS A 122 -6.17 10.14 5.74
N ILE A 123 -6.55 11.12 6.58
CA ILE A 123 -6.47 11.05 8.04
C ILE A 123 -7.37 9.93 8.60
N PRO A 124 -8.65 9.77 8.19
CA PRO A 124 -9.47 8.66 8.64
C PRO A 124 -8.82 7.29 8.40
N ALA A 125 -8.18 7.09 7.25
CA ALA A 125 -7.47 5.85 6.96
C ALA A 125 -6.25 5.66 7.90
N ARG A 126 -5.45 6.72 8.14
CA ARG A 126 -4.33 6.65 9.08
C ARG A 126 -4.78 6.28 10.50
N ILE A 127 -5.88 6.88 10.96
CA ILE A 127 -6.47 6.57 12.27
C ILE A 127 -6.96 5.12 12.30
N HIS A 128 -7.69 4.69 11.28
CA HIS A 128 -8.16 3.30 11.15
C HIS A 128 -6.99 2.31 11.27
N HIS A 129 -5.93 2.48 10.46
CA HIS A 129 -4.76 1.61 10.55
C HIS A 129 -4.03 1.71 11.90
N ALA A 130 -4.02 2.86 12.57
CA ALA A 130 -3.39 3.00 13.89
C ALA A 130 -4.13 2.21 14.99
N LEU A 131 -5.43 1.95 14.83
CA LEU A 131 -6.24 1.15 15.77
C LEU A 131 -5.97 -0.36 15.65
N HIS A 132 -5.48 -0.81 14.50
CA HIS A 132 -5.21 -2.22 14.22
C HIS A 132 -3.75 -2.61 14.50
N ARG A 133 -3.59 -3.85 14.96
CA ARG A 133 -2.34 -4.57 15.19
C ARG A 133 -2.14 -5.75 14.24
N LEU A 134 -3.18 -6.20 13.56
CA LEU A 134 -3.16 -7.30 12.60
C LEU A 134 -3.53 -6.79 11.22
N PHE A 135 -2.70 -7.12 10.23
CA PHE A 135 -2.98 -6.86 8.82
C PHE A 135 -2.70 -8.11 8.00
N ALA A 136 -3.47 -8.30 6.94
CA ALA A 136 -3.35 -9.44 6.04
C ALA A 136 -3.22 -8.95 4.59
N THR A 137 -2.37 -9.60 3.80
CA THR A 137 -2.25 -9.31 2.37
C THR A 137 -1.76 -10.53 1.58
N TYR A 138 -2.03 -10.54 0.28
CA TYR A 138 -1.45 -11.48 -0.66
C TYR A 138 -0.46 -10.76 -1.57
N ASP A 139 0.52 -11.51 -2.06
CA ASP A 139 1.35 -11.08 -3.19
C ASP A 139 0.57 -11.21 -4.50
N ILE A 140 -0.32 -10.26 -4.78
CA ILE A 140 -1.16 -10.24 -5.99
C ILE A 140 -0.99 -8.92 -6.77
N GLY A 141 0.26 -8.47 -6.88
CA GLY A 141 0.64 -7.36 -7.75
C GLY A 141 1.29 -6.18 -7.02
N LEU A 142 2.27 -5.57 -7.70
CA LEU A 142 3.14 -4.52 -7.15
C LEU A 142 2.38 -3.32 -6.57
N SER A 143 1.34 -2.83 -7.25
CA SER A 143 0.56 -1.67 -6.77
C SER A 143 -0.20 -1.96 -5.47
N HIS A 144 -0.69 -3.20 -5.31
CA HIS A 144 -1.40 -3.63 -4.10
C HIS A 144 -0.42 -3.75 -2.94
N VAL A 145 0.70 -4.45 -3.15
CA VAL A 145 1.79 -4.58 -2.17
C VAL A 145 2.29 -3.21 -1.71
N MET A 146 2.58 -2.32 -2.65
CA MET A 146 3.06 -0.97 -2.33
C MET A 146 2.04 -0.20 -1.51
N SER A 147 0.75 -0.26 -1.86
CA SER A 147 -0.28 0.43 -1.07
C SER A 147 -0.32 -0.13 0.35
N PHE A 148 -0.30 -1.47 0.48
CA PHE A 148 -0.33 -2.14 1.77
C PHE A 148 0.86 -1.78 2.68
N THR A 149 2.10 -1.90 2.20
CA THR A 149 3.28 -1.60 3.03
C THR A 149 3.31 -0.12 3.44
N THR A 150 2.93 0.76 2.51
CA THR A 150 2.82 2.20 2.76
C THR A 150 1.74 2.52 3.78
N ASP A 151 0.60 1.83 3.73
CA ASP A 151 -0.49 2.00 4.68
C ASP A 151 -0.13 1.49 6.08
N VAL A 152 0.53 0.34 6.15
CA VAL A 152 0.91 -0.30 7.41
C VAL A 152 2.10 0.41 8.07
N GLY A 153 3.01 1.00 7.27
CA GLY A 153 4.23 1.67 7.74
C GLY A 153 5.39 0.70 8.04
N VAL A 154 5.38 -0.49 7.42
CA VAL A 154 6.43 -1.49 7.56
C VAL A 154 6.68 -2.15 6.20
N ASP A 155 7.94 -2.15 5.80
CA ASP A 155 8.40 -2.93 4.67
C ASP A 155 8.83 -4.33 5.09
N PHE A 156 8.56 -5.30 4.22
CA PHE A 156 8.94 -6.68 4.39
C PHE A 156 9.20 -7.33 3.03
N PRO A 157 10.05 -8.37 2.99
CA PRO A 157 10.28 -9.08 1.75
C PRO A 157 9.03 -9.86 1.35
N ILE A 158 8.59 -9.67 0.11
CA ILE A 158 7.52 -10.43 -0.50
C ILE A 158 8.12 -11.33 -1.58
N PHE A 159 7.75 -12.60 -1.54
CA PHE A 159 8.19 -13.62 -2.46
C PHE A 159 7.00 -14.20 -3.21
N GLN A 160 7.10 -14.26 -4.54
CA GLN A 160 6.13 -14.94 -5.38
C GLN A 160 6.37 -16.45 -5.30
N ASP A 161 5.40 -17.18 -4.77
CA ASP A 161 5.32 -18.63 -4.92
C ASP A 161 4.34 -18.92 -6.07
N GLU A 162 4.87 -19.55 -7.13
CA GLU A 162 4.08 -19.85 -8.34
C GLU A 162 3.02 -20.94 -8.10
N THR A 163 3.22 -21.79 -7.09
CA THR A 163 2.47 -23.03 -6.90
C THR A 163 1.55 -23.02 -5.69
N ASP A 164 1.92 -22.29 -4.64
CA ASP A 164 1.09 -22.12 -3.44
C ASP A 164 1.33 -20.73 -2.84
N LEU A 165 0.44 -19.81 -3.23
CA LEU A 165 0.44 -18.41 -2.82
C LEU A 165 0.63 -18.26 -1.31
N ASP A 166 1.48 -17.31 -0.90
CA ASP A 166 1.65 -16.97 0.51
C ASP A 166 0.62 -15.90 0.94
N LEU A 167 -0.09 -16.18 2.03
CA LEU A 167 -0.80 -15.18 2.82
C LEU A 167 0.18 -14.56 3.81
N TYR A 168 0.37 -13.25 3.71
CA TYR A 168 1.24 -12.47 4.59
C TYR A 168 0.41 -11.88 5.72
N LEU A 169 0.84 -12.09 6.96
CA LEU A 169 0.23 -11.50 8.14
C LEU A 169 1.27 -10.63 8.85
N VAL A 170 0.96 -9.35 9.00
CA VAL A 170 1.78 -8.39 9.75
C VAL A 170 1.13 -8.18 11.11
N VAL A 171 1.89 -8.47 12.17
CA VAL A 171 1.41 -8.46 13.55
C VAL A 171 2.29 -7.54 14.39
N PHE A 172 1.69 -6.46 14.91
CA PHE A 172 2.33 -5.53 15.82
C PHE A 172 2.14 -5.94 17.27
N GLN A 173 3.12 -5.60 18.10
CA GLN A 173 3.00 -5.64 19.57
C GLN A 173 2.56 -7.01 20.09
N THR A 174 2.89 -8.09 19.38
CA THR A 174 2.49 -9.44 19.74
C THR A 174 3.53 -10.42 19.22
N LYS A 175 3.91 -11.39 20.06
CA LYS A 175 4.74 -12.52 19.65
C LYS A 175 3.84 -13.68 19.25
N VAL A 176 3.79 -14.00 17.97
CA VAL A 176 2.98 -15.09 17.42
C VAL A 176 3.54 -16.44 17.84
N CYS A 177 2.65 -17.33 18.27
CA CYS A 177 2.96 -18.66 18.78
C CYS A 177 2.40 -19.78 17.92
N ALA A 178 1.20 -19.58 17.35
CA ALA A 178 0.51 -20.58 16.55
C ALA A 178 -0.50 -19.93 15.61
N VAL A 179 -0.85 -20.65 14.54
CA VAL A 179 -1.94 -20.29 13.63
C VAL A 179 -2.86 -21.49 13.47
N TYR A 180 -4.16 -21.25 13.53
CA TYR A 180 -5.21 -22.25 13.37
C TYR A 180 -6.18 -21.81 12.28
N THR A 181 -6.81 -22.76 11.61
CA THR A 181 -7.89 -22.50 10.64
C THR A 181 -9.09 -23.41 10.90
N LYS A 182 -10.29 -22.88 10.73
CA LYS A 182 -11.55 -23.64 10.72
C LYS A 182 -12.62 -22.84 9.97
N GLY A 183 -13.23 -23.46 8.96
CA GLY A 183 -14.16 -22.75 8.07
C GLY A 183 -13.45 -21.55 7.43
N ASN A 184 -14.10 -20.39 7.40
CA ASN A 184 -13.53 -19.14 6.90
C ASN A 184 -12.76 -18.34 7.95
N GLN A 185 -12.40 -18.94 9.10
CA GLN A 185 -11.65 -18.27 10.16
C GLN A 185 -10.19 -18.73 10.22
N VAL A 186 -9.28 -17.77 10.33
CA VAL A 186 -7.86 -17.97 10.61
C VAL A 186 -7.55 -17.30 11.94
N VAL A 187 -7.13 -18.08 12.94
CA VAL A 187 -6.82 -17.57 14.28
C VAL A 187 -5.33 -17.59 14.52
N VAL A 188 -4.75 -16.40 14.67
CA VAL A 188 -3.35 -16.13 15.01
C VAL A 188 -3.25 -15.97 16.52
N VAL A 189 -2.65 -16.95 17.18
CA VAL A 189 -2.45 -16.94 18.63
C VAL A 189 -1.10 -16.31 18.94
N GLY A 190 -1.07 -15.31 19.82
CA GLY A 190 0.17 -14.67 20.23
C GLY A 190 0.13 -14.05 21.62
N ALA A 191 1.32 -13.93 22.22
CA ALA A 191 1.50 -13.27 23.50
C ALA A 191 1.67 -11.76 23.30
N PRO A 192 0.82 -10.90 23.91
CA PRO A 192 0.95 -9.45 23.79
C PRO A 192 2.32 -8.95 24.26
N ALA A 193 2.82 -7.91 23.58
CA ALA A 193 4.08 -7.24 23.85
C ALA A 193 3.89 -5.72 23.75
N ARG A 194 4.79 -4.94 24.35
CA ARG A 194 4.72 -3.48 24.29
C ARG A 194 5.19 -2.92 22.94
N TYR A 195 6.14 -3.61 22.33
CA TYR A 195 6.81 -3.22 21.10
C TYR A 195 6.96 -4.44 20.19
N GLY A 196 7.39 -4.17 18.97
CA GLY A 196 7.80 -5.16 18.00
C GLY A 196 6.80 -5.37 16.87
N VAL A 197 7.31 -5.96 15.80
CA VAL A 197 6.56 -6.39 14.63
C VAL A 197 7.03 -7.77 14.19
N GLN A 198 6.09 -8.61 13.81
CA GLN A 198 6.35 -9.88 13.14
C GLN A 198 5.58 -9.94 11.83
N THR A 199 6.29 -10.27 10.76
CA THR A 199 5.66 -10.62 9.49
C THR A 199 5.83 -12.12 9.29
N LEU A 200 4.70 -12.80 9.08
CA LEU A 200 4.65 -14.24 8.87
C LEU A 200 3.94 -14.60 7.58
N THR A 201 4.33 -15.73 7.00
CA THR A 201 3.72 -16.31 5.81
C THR A 201 3.01 -17.61 6.19
N VAL A 202 1.79 -17.75 5.72
CA VAL A 202 0.99 -18.99 5.77
C VAL A 202 0.69 -19.42 4.34
N LYS A 203 0.82 -20.72 4.07
CA LYS A 203 0.48 -21.26 2.75
C LYS A 203 -1.02 -21.23 2.53
N THR A 204 -1.45 -20.68 1.40
CA THR A 204 -2.87 -20.53 1.09
C THR A 204 -3.58 -21.88 0.97
N GLY A 205 -2.89 -22.89 0.43
CA GLY A 205 -3.37 -24.26 0.34
C GLY A 205 -3.66 -24.93 1.69
N ASP A 206 -3.10 -24.40 2.78
CA ASP A 206 -3.36 -24.88 4.14
C ASP A 206 -4.64 -24.33 4.76
N LEU A 207 -5.15 -23.18 4.28
CA LEU A 207 -6.28 -22.45 4.85
C LEU A 207 -7.60 -23.22 4.70
N ARG A 208 -7.85 -23.73 3.48
CA ARG A 208 -9.03 -24.55 3.08
C ARG A 208 -10.36 -24.01 3.63
N PRO A 209 -10.79 -22.80 3.23
CA PRO A 209 -12.04 -22.22 3.70
C PRO A 209 -13.25 -23.09 3.34
N SER A 210 -14.30 -23.03 4.16
CA SER A 210 -15.56 -23.74 3.89
C SER A 210 -16.33 -23.11 2.73
N ASN A 211 -16.15 -21.81 2.49
CA ASN A 211 -16.75 -21.08 1.38
C ASN A 211 -15.73 -20.14 0.74
N THR A 212 -15.36 -20.40 -0.52
CA THR A 212 -14.36 -19.61 -1.27
C THR A 212 -14.89 -18.27 -1.76
N ASP A 213 -16.21 -18.08 -1.82
CA ASP A 213 -16.85 -16.81 -2.22
C ASP A 213 -16.95 -15.82 -1.06
N LYS A 214 -16.70 -16.31 0.17
CA LYS A 214 -16.66 -15.50 1.38
C LYS A 214 -15.21 -15.15 1.73
N TRP A 215 -15.05 -13.99 2.34
CA TRP A 215 -13.76 -13.55 2.84
C TRP A 215 -13.33 -14.42 4.01
N LEU A 216 -12.04 -14.37 4.30
CA LEU A 216 -11.47 -14.91 5.52
C LEU A 216 -11.59 -13.87 6.63
N LEU A 217 -12.00 -14.31 7.82
CA LEU A 217 -11.85 -13.57 9.06
C LEU A 217 -10.52 -14.01 9.70
N VAL A 218 -9.55 -13.10 9.76
CA VAL A 218 -8.28 -13.34 10.44
C VAL A 218 -8.31 -12.65 11.79
N GLN A 219 -8.16 -13.40 12.87
CA GLN A 219 -8.24 -12.91 14.24
C GLN A 219 -6.90 -13.04 14.94
N LEU A 220 -6.46 -11.99 15.61
CA LEU A 220 -5.35 -12.00 16.54
C LEU A 220 -5.89 -12.21 17.94
N VAL A 221 -5.45 -13.27 18.61
CA VAL A 221 -5.95 -13.63 19.94
C VAL A 221 -4.83 -13.94 20.92
N THR A 222 -5.13 -13.75 22.20
CA THR A 222 -4.27 -14.18 23.29
C THR A 222 -4.20 -15.72 23.38
N PRO A 223 -3.25 -16.30 24.12
CA PRO A 223 -3.21 -17.75 24.33
C PRO A 223 -4.45 -18.32 25.05
N THR A 224 -5.22 -17.48 25.76
CA THR A 224 -6.49 -17.84 26.39
C THR A 224 -7.68 -17.78 25.43
N GLY A 225 -7.48 -17.26 24.22
CA GLY A 225 -8.51 -17.16 23.18
C GLY A 225 -9.29 -15.85 23.17
N ASP A 226 -8.83 -14.83 23.91
CA ASP A 226 -9.44 -13.50 23.91
C ASP A 226 -8.98 -12.71 22.68
N GLU A 227 -9.92 -12.09 21.96
CA GLU A 227 -9.62 -11.32 20.76
C GLU A 227 -8.92 -10.00 21.10
N VAL A 228 -7.80 -9.76 20.41
CA VAL A 228 -7.01 -8.53 20.50
C VAL A 228 -7.31 -7.62 19.32
N ASP A 229 -7.45 -8.21 18.14
CA ASP A 229 -7.73 -7.51 16.88
C ASP A 229 -8.22 -8.49 15.80
N TYR A 230 -8.77 -7.97 14.71
CA TYR A 230 -9.16 -8.75 13.55
C TYR A 230 -9.00 -7.98 12.25
N THR A 231 -8.94 -8.72 11.14
CA THR A 231 -9.01 -8.16 9.79
C THR A 231 -9.74 -9.12 8.86
N HIS A 232 -10.32 -8.60 7.79
CA HIS A 232 -10.93 -9.42 6.74
C HIS A 232 -10.11 -9.32 5.46
N ILE A 233 -10.00 -10.44 4.74
CA ILE A 233 -9.32 -10.48 3.45
C ILE A 233 -10.06 -11.42 2.50
N SER A 234 -10.17 -11.04 1.23
CA SER A 234 -10.74 -11.92 0.19
C SER A 234 -9.90 -13.19 0.07
N TYR A 235 -10.55 -14.36 -0.02
CA TYR A 235 -9.81 -15.59 -0.30
C TYR A 235 -9.30 -15.58 -1.74
N VAL A 236 -8.03 -15.91 -1.91
CA VAL A 236 -7.39 -16.13 -3.21
C VAL A 236 -6.98 -17.59 -3.28
N GLU A 237 -7.14 -18.22 -4.44
CA GLU A 237 -6.75 -19.62 -4.60
C GLU A 237 -5.21 -19.78 -4.62
N PRO A 238 -4.68 -20.91 -4.11
CA PRO A 238 -3.24 -21.13 -3.99
C PRO A 238 -2.50 -21.12 -5.34
N ASP A 239 -3.16 -21.55 -6.41
CA ASP A 239 -2.62 -21.63 -7.78
C ASP A 239 -2.79 -20.32 -8.58
N PHE A 240 -2.98 -19.18 -7.90
CA PHE A 240 -3.21 -17.89 -8.54
C PHE A 240 -2.13 -17.54 -9.58
N TRP A 241 -0.86 -17.62 -9.21
CA TRP A 241 0.24 -17.25 -10.09
C TRP A 241 0.39 -18.20 -11.27
N GLU A 242 0.24 -19.51 -11.05
CA GLU A 242 0.18 -20.50 -12.13
C GLU A 242 -0.92 -20.15 -13.14
N LYS A 243 -2.13 -19.82 -12.67
CA LYS A 243 -3.24 -19.37 -13.51
C LYS A 243 -2.92 -18.10 -14.30
N GLN A 244 -2.24 -17.12 -13.71
CA GLN A 244 -1.84 -15.90 -14.40
C GLN A 244 -0.78 -16.16 -15.48
N ILE A 245 0.23 -16.97 -15.18
CA ILE A 245 1.29 -17.35 -16.12
C ILE A 245 0.69 -18.09 -17.33
N ARG A 246 -0.23 -19.03 -17.09
CA ARG A 246 -0.94 -19.75 -18.17
C ARG A 246 -1.74 -18.80 -19.05
N LYS A 247 -2.54 -17.90 -18.45
CA LYS A 247 -3.32 -16.89 -19.20
C LYS A 247 -2.43 -15.97 -20.03
N ALA A 248 -1.28 -15.55 -19.51
CA ALA A 248 -0.33 -14.71 -20.24
C ALA A 248 0.24 -15.43 -21.47
N LYS A 249 0.61 -16.71 -21.34
CA LYS A 249 1.08 -17.55 -22.46
C LYS A 249 0.02 -17.69 -23.56
N GLU A 250 -1.23 -17.96 -23.19
CA GLU A 250 -2.35 -18.09 -24.15
C GLU A 250 -2.65 -16.78 -24.91
N ARG A 251 -2.52 -15.63 -24.25
CA ARG A 251 -2.68 -14.31 -24.89
C ARG A 251 -1.53 -13.99 -25.85
N GLY A 252 -0.31 -14.37 -25.47
CA GLY A 252 0.88 -14.20 -26.33
C GLY A 252 0.86 -15.06 -27.59
N LEU A 253 0.18 -16.22 -27.56
CA LEU A 253 -0.03 -17.08 -28.73
C LEU A 253 -1.09 -16.51 -29.69
N ARG A 254 -2.20 -15.99 -29.16
CA ARG A 254 -3.27 -15.36 -29.97
C ARG A 254 -2.89 -14.03 -30.62
N GLY A 255 -1.88 -13.33 -30.12
CA GLY A 255 -1.38 -12.09 -30.74
C GLY A 255 -0.40 -12.31 -31.90
N ARG A 256 -0.12 -13.56 -32.29
CA ARG A 256 0.81 -13.93 -33.37
C ARG A 256 0.15 -14.66 -34.55
N GLU A 257 -1.16 -14.90 -34.47
CA GLU A 257 -2.01 -15.43 -35.57
C GLU A 257 -2.69 -14.27 -36.29
#